data_AF-A0A6B9Z2A6-F1
#
_entry.id   AF-A0A6B9Z2A6-F1
#
_cell.length_a   1.000
_cell.length_b   1.000
_cell.length_c   1.000
_cell.angle_alpha   90.00
_cell.angle_beta   90.00
_cell.angle_gamma   90.00
#
_symmetry.space_group_name_H-M   'P 1'
#
loop_
_entity.id
_entity.type
_entity.pdbx_description
1 polymer ?
#
loop_
_entity_poly.entity_id
_entity_poly.type
_entity_poly.pdbx_seq_one_letter_code
_entity_poly.pdbx_strand_id
1 'polypeptide(L)'
;MRTSLNNIKAIDDHLLGLAAPPDNLLFEAKMILNPELRADVYWHQQTLALVQQYGREQLRAEIEAVHKQLFTRPEHHGFRQSILRFFKR
;
A
#
# COMPACT_ATOMS: atom_id res chain seq x y z
N MET A 1 -1.73 16.27 24.30
CA MET A 1 -0.95 15.51 23.29
C MET A 1 -1.07 14.02 23.63
N ARG A 2 -1.40 13.17 22.66
CA ARG A 2 -1.48 11.70 22.87
C ARG A 2 -0.16 11.10 22.41
N THR A 3 0.76 10.84 23.34
CA THR A 3 2.14 10.37 23.07
C THR A 3 2.18 9.15 22.14
N SER A 4 1.22 8.23 22.30
CA SER A 4 1.06 7.06 21.43
C SER A 4 0.82 7.42 19.96
N LEU A 5 0.00 8.43 19.66
CA LEU A 5 -0.27 8.84 18.27
C LEU A 5 0.95 9.48 17.61
N ASN A 6 1.72 10.25 18.38
CA ASN A 6 2.96 10.85 17.88
C ASN A 6 4.00 9.78 17.53
N ASN A 7 4.08 8.71 18.33
CA ASN A 7 5.00 7.60 18.07
C ASN A 7 4.61 6.83 16.80
N ILE A 8 3.32 6.53 16.63
CA ILE A 8 2.81 5.87 15.41
C ILE A 8 3.15 6.72 14.18
N LYS A 9 2.85 8.03 14.24
CA LYS A 9 3.17 8.95 13.14
C LYS A 9 4.66 8.97 12.81
N ALA A 10 5.54 9.00 13.81
CA ALA A 10 6.99 8.99 13.56
C ALA A 10 7.46 7.68 12.90
N ILE A 11 6.88 6.55 13.29
CA ILE A 11 7.13 5.25 12.65
C ILE A 11 6.63 5.27 11.20
N ASP A 12 5.41 5.76 10.96
CA ASP A 12 4.84 5.88 9.61
C ASP A 12 5.68 6.78 8.72
N ASP A 13 6.06 7.97 9.20
CA ASP A 13 6.85 8.93 8.44
C ASP A 13 8.23 8.35 8.08
N HIS A 14 8.82 7.55 8.97
CA HIS A 14 10.06 6.80 8.69
C HIS A 14 9.85 5.71 7.64
N LEU A 15 8.87 4.81 7.84
CA LEU A 15 8.62 3.67 6.94
C LEU A 15 8.17 4.10 5.54
N LEU A 16 7.43 5.20 5.43
CA LEU A 16 6.93 5.74 4.18
C LEU A 16 7.91 6.73 3.51
N GLY A 17 9.06 7.02 4.14
CA GLY A 17 10.04 7.98 3.63
C GLY A 17 9.53 9.42 3.55
N LEU A 18 8.58 9.78 4.43
CA LEU A 18 7.98 11.12 4.50
C LEU A 18 8.73 12.03 5.48
N ALA A 19 9.57 11.48 6.35
CA ALA A 19 10.41 12.25 7.26
C ALA A 19 11.50 13.03 6.51
N ALA A 20 11.80 14.25 6.99
CA ALA A 20 12.95 14.99 6.48
C ALA A 20 14.26 14.23 6.81
N PRO A 21 15.31 14.32 5.98
CA PRO A 21 16.54 13.54 6.18
C PRO A 21 17.16 13.67 7.59
N PRO A 22 17.23 14.87 8.23
CA PRO A 22 17.75 14.99 9.59
C PRO A 22 16.89 14.27 10.64
N ASP A 23 15.57 14.33 10.48
CA ASP A 23 14.62 13.68 11.39
C ASP A 23 14.69 12.16 11.25
N ASN A 24 14.85 11.68 10.01
CA ASN A 24 15.03 10.27 9.70
C ASN A 24 16.33 9.73 10.34
N LEU A 25 17.45 10.45 10.21
CA LEU A 25 18.72 10.09 10.83
C LEU A 25 18.61 10.02 12.36
N LEU A 26 17.94 11.00 12.97
CA LEU A 26 17.71 11.00 14.42
C LEU A 26 16.82 9.82 14.85
N PHE A 27 15.82 9.48 14.04
CA PHE A 27 14.94 8.33 14.31
C PHE A 27 15.71 7.01 14.24
N GLU A 28 16.57 6.83 13.23
CA GLU A 28 17.46 5.67 13.12
C GLU A 28 18.39 5.54 14.32
N ALA A 29 18.99 6.64 14.78
CA ALA A 29 19.81 6.66 15.99
C ALA A 29 18.99 6.23 17.22
N LYS A 30 17.74 6.69 17.36
CA LYS A 30 16.84 6.26 18.44
C LYS A 30 16.53 4.76 18.37
N MET A 31 16.35 4.18 17.18
CA MET A 31 16.14 2.73 17.01
C MET A 31 17.38 1.88 17.34
N ILE A 32 18.58 2.47 17.29
CA ILE A 32 19.81 1.80 17.76
C ILE A 32 19.84 1.76 19.28
N LEU A 33 19.46 2.86 19.93
CA LEU A 33 19.53 3.02 21.39
C LEU A 33 18.32 2.41 22.12
N ASN A 34 17.19 2.24 21.44
CA ASN A 34 15.95 1.75 22.02
C ASN A 34 15.45 0.47 21.29
N PRO A 35 15.69 -0.71 21.88
CA PRO A 35 15.23 -1.99 21.34
C PRO A 35 13.70 -2.12 21.26
N GLU A 36 12.95 -1.51 22.17
CA GLU A 36 11.49 -1.54 22.16
C GLU A 36 10.96 -0.78 20.94
N LEU A 37 11.49 0.41 20.68
CA LEU A 37 11.15 1.18 19.47
C LEU A 37 11.44 0.40 18.19
N ARG A 38 12.56 -0.34 18.15
CA ARG A 38 12.88 -1.20 17.00
C ARG A 38 11.85 -2.32 16.82
N ALA A 39 11.41 -2.95 17.92
CA ALA A 39 10.38 -3.97 17.87
C ALA A 39 9.04 -3.38 17.39
N ASP A 40 8.67 -2.19 17.87
CA ASP A 40 7.48 -1.48 17.43
C ASP A 40 7.51 -1.19 15.93
N VAL A 41 8.63 -0.65 15.42
CA VAL A 41 8.83 -0.40 13.98
C VAL A 41 8.68 -1.68 13.16
N TYR A 42 9.30 -2.77 13.62
CA TYR A 42 9.21 -4.07 12.94
C TYR A 42 7.76 -4.55 12.83
N TRP A 43 7.01 -4.56 13.95
CA TRP A 43 5.62 -5.01 13.93
C TRP A 43 4.70 -4.08 13.15
N HIS A 44 4.98 -2.77 13.18
CA HIS A 44 4.26 -1.80 12.37
C HIS A 44 4.45 -2.06 10.87
N GLN A 45 5.69 -2.32 10.44
CA GLN A 45 6.02 -2.68 9.07
C GLN A 45 5.31 -3.96 8.63
N GLN A 46 5.31 -5.01 9.48
CA GLN A 46 4.59 -6.26 9.17
C GLN A 46 3.08 -6.03 9.04
N THR A 47 2.51 -5.21 9.92
CA THR A 47 1.08 -4.87 9.91
C THR A 47 0.71 -4.13 8.63
N LEU A 48 1.48 -3.10 8.26
CA LEU A 48 1.26 -2.36 7.02
C LEU A 48 1.38 -3.26 5.79
N ALA A 49 2.38 -4.15 5.75
CA ALA A 49 2.55 -5.09 4.65
C ALA A 49 1.34 -6.02 4.48
N LEU A 50 0.79 -6.54 5.58
CA LEU A 50 -0.41 -7.38 5.55
C LEU A 50 -1.64 -6.60 5.06
N VAL A 51 -1.87 -5.39 5.57
CA VAL A 51 -2.98 -4.53 5.13
C VAL A 51 -2.86 -4.21 3.64
N GLN A 52 -1.66 -3.88 3.16
CA GLN A 52 -1.41 -3.62 1.74
C GLN A 52 -1.64 -4.86 0.88
N GLN A 53 -1.21 -6.03 1.33
CA GLN A 53 -1.46 -7.28 0.61
C GLN A 53 -2.96 -7.55 0.49
N TYR A 54 -3.69 -7.48 1.60
CA TYR A 54 -5.13 -7.69 1.61
C TYR A 54 -5.84 -6.71 0.67
N GLY A 55 -5.50 -5.42 0.74
CA GLY A 55 -6.07 -4.41 -0.15
C GLY A 55 -5.77 -4.67 -1.63
N ARG A 56 -4.57 -5.17 -1.97
CA ARG A 56 -4.22 -5.55 -3.35
C ARG A 56 -5.02 -6.73 -3.85
N GLU A 57 -5.26 -7.73 -3.00
CA GLU A 57 -6.09 -8.89 -3.35
C GLU A 57 -7.54 -8.47 -3.61
N GLN A 58 -8.09 -7.60 -2.76
CA GLN A 58 -9.42 -7.04 -2.96
C GLN A 58 -9.50 -6.23 -4.27
N LEU A 59 -8.55 -5.32 -4.52
CA LEU A 59 -8.53 -4.53 -5.74
C LEU A 59 -8.41 -5.41 -7.00
N ARG A 60 -7.60 -6.48 -6.94
CA ARG A 60 -7.50 -7.45 -8.03
C ARG A 60 -8.85 -8.12 -8.29
N ALA A 61 -9.55 -8.55 -7.24
CA ALA A 61 -10.87 -9.18 -7.39
C ALA A 61 -11.89 -8.22 -8.03
N GLU A 62 -11.87 -6.94 -7.64
CA GLU A 62 -12.72 -5.89 -8.25
C GLU A 62 -12.41 -5.68 -9.74
N ILE A 63 -11.13 -5.59 -10.09
CA ILE A 63 -10.68 -5.46 -11.49
C ILE A 63 -11.10 -6.69 -12.31
N GLU A 64 -10.94 -7.90 -11.76
CA GLU A 64 -11.35 -9.14 -12.42
C GLU A 64 -12.86 -9.21 -12.62
N ALA A 65 -13.66 -8.75 -11.65
CA ALA A 65 -15.11 -8.70 -11.76
C ALA A 65 -15.54 -7.75 -12.89
N VAL A 66 -14.95 -6.56 -12.95
CA VAL A 66 -15.18 -5.59 -14.04
C VAL A 66 -14.75 -6.18 -15.39
N HIS A 67 -13.58 -6.81 -15.46
CA HIS A 67 -13.10 -7.47 -16.67
C HIS A 67 -14.07 -8.55 -17.15
N LYS A 68 -14.52 -9.44 -16.26
CA LYS A 68 -15.51 -10.48 -16.59
C LYS A 68 -16.78 -9.83 -17.12
N GLN A 69 -17.34 -8.84 -16.42
CA GLN A 69 -18.54 -8.14 -16.87
C GLN A 69 -18.37 -7.60 -18.30
N LEU A 70 -17.32 -6.82 -18.57
CA LEU A 70 -17.13 -6.13 -19.84
C LEU A 70 -16.72 -7.05 -21.01
N PHE A 71 -16.00 -8.15 -20.74
CA PHE A 71 -15.43 -8.99 -21.80
C PHE A 71 -16.18 -10.31 -22.04
N THR A 72 -16.99 -10.79 -21.09
CA THR A 72 -17.73 -12.05 -21.25
C THR A 72 -19.21 -11.85 -21.57
N ARG A 73 -19.85 -10.78 -21.11
CA ARG A 73 -21.29 -10.58 -21.35
C ARG A 73 -21.56 -10.14 -22.79
N PRO A 74 -22.61 -10.69 -23.45
CA PRO A 74 -22.91 -10.37 -24.85
C PRO A 74 -23.29 -8.91 -25.07
N GLU A 75 -23.89 -8.26 -24.06
CA GLU A 75 -24.29 -6.83 -24.09
C GLU A 75 -23.12 -5.86 -24.29
N HIS A 76 -21.90 -6.25 -23.95
CA HIS A 76 -20.69 -5.41 -24.08
C HIS A 76 -19.82 -5.76 -25.30
N HIS A 77 -20.34 -6.54 -26.25
CA HIS A 77 -19.59 -6.99 -27.42
C HIS A 77 -18.96 -5.85 -28.24
N GLY A 78 -19.72 -4.78 -28.51
CA GLY A 78 -19.22 -3.62 -29.27
C GLY A 78 -18.07 -2.90 -28.59
N PHE A 79 -18.17 -2.71 -27.26
CA PHE A 79 -17.11 -2.14 -26.44
C PHE A 79 -15.84 -3.00 -26.48
N ARG A 80 -15.99 -4.32 -26.27
CA ARG A 80 -14.89 -5.28 -26.37
C ARG A 80 -14.18 -5.22 -27.71
N GLN A 81 -14.94 -5.19 -28.81
CA GLN A 81 -14.36 -5.09 -30.15
C GLN A 81 -13.63 -3.77 -30.36
N SER A 82 -14.19 -2.64 -29.90
CA SER A 82 -13.54 -1.34 -30.01
C SER A 82 -12.20 -1.31 -29.29
N ILE A 83 -12.13 -1.86 -28.06
CA ILE A 83 -10.89 -1.94 -27.31
C ILE A 83 -9.86 -2.82 -28.03
N LEU A 84 -10.26 -4.03 -28.43
CA LEU A 84 -9.34 -4.99 -29.06
C LEU A 84 -8.78 -4.47 -30.39
N ARG A 85 -9.48 -3.56 -31.09
CA ARG A 85 -8.94 -2.93 -32.32
C ARG A 85 -7.72 -2.05 -32.06
N PHE A 86 -7.58 -1.42 -30.88
CA PHE A 86 -6.37 -0.65 -30.55
C PHE A 86 -5.12 -1.50 -30.43
N PHE A 87 -5.28 -2.80 -30.15
CA PHE A 87 -4.17 -3.74 -29.98
C PHE A 87 -3.92 -4.60 -31.22
N LYS A 88 -4.70 -4.42 -32.28
CA LYS A 88 -4.45 -5.04 -33.58
C LYS A 88 -3.54 -4.13 -34.40
N ARG A 89 -2.29 -4.56 -34.60
CA ARG A 89 -1.46 -4.07 -35.71
C ARG A 89 -2.10 -4.45 -37.03
#